data_AF-A0A356SD25-F1
#
_entry.id   AF-A0A356SD25-F1
#
_cell.length_a   1.000
_cell.length_b   1.000
_cell.length_c   1.000
_cell.angle_alpha   90.00
_cell.angle_beta   90.00
_cell.angle_gamma   90.00
#
_symmetry.space_group_name_H-M   'P 1'
#
loop_
_entity.id
_entity.type
_entity.pdbx_description
1 polymer ?
#
loop_
_entity_poly.entity_id
_entity_poly.type
_entity_poly.pdbx_seq_one_letter_code
_entity_poly.pdbx_strand_id
1 'polypeptide(L)'
;GRRAADKARIFAEEALARTRAKLLAMGAPDFDDVAVDIIGEESFWGAHATASPSREVALKVACRHQDARAVGLLLRELSGVALGAPAGMAFFAGARAKPSPVIRLFSTLVDKTLLNLKLIDQAGQTDFEPP
;
A
#
# COMPACT_ATOMS: atom_id res chain seq x y z
N GLY A 1 -10.93 17.01 11.26
CA GLY A 1 -10.80 18.40 11.74
C GLY A 1 -9.89 19.22 10.83
N ARG A 2 -9.48 20.42 11.24
CA ARG A 2 -8.48 21.23 10.49
C ARG A 2 -7.19 20.43 10.29
N ARG A 3 -6.58 20.55 9.10
CA ARG A 3 -5.32 19.87 8.73
C ARG A 3 -5.37 18.35 8.90
N ALA A 4 -6.48 17.72 8.49
CA ALA A 4 -6.65 16.28 8.68
C ALA A 4 -5.58 15.48 7.91
N ALA A 5 -5.31 15.86 6.66
CA ALA A 5 -4.28 15.27 5.83
C ALA A 5 -2.87 15.40 6.44
N ASP A 6 -2.47 16.61 6.83
CA ASP A 6 -1.14 16.85 7.43
C ASP A 6 -0.94 16.00 8.70
N LYS A 7 -1.96 15.94 9.57
CA LYS A 7 -1.92 15.12 10.78
C LYS A 7 -1.75 13.63 10.47
N ALA A 8 -2.44 13.14 9.43
CA ALA A 8 -2.31 11.76 8.98
C ALA A 8 -0.91 11.47 8.43
N ARG A 9 -0.35 12.40 7.64
CA ARG A 9 1.01 12.29 7.07
C ARG A 9 2.07 12.26 8.16
N ILE A 10 2.02 13.21 9.10
CA ILE A 10 2.93 13.25 10.26
C ILE A 10 2.84 11.96 11.07
N PHE A 11 1.62 11.48 11.36
CA PHE A 11 1.43 10.22 12.08
C PHE A 11 2.11 9.03 11.38
N ALA A 12 1.96 8.91 10.06
CA ALA A 12 2.57 7.84 9.29
C ALA A 12 4.11 7.95 9.27
N GLU A 13 4.63 9.16 9.04
CA GLU A 13 6.06 9.45 9.01
C GLU A 13 6.74 9.14 10.35
N GLU A 14 6.13 9.53 11.47
CA GLU A 14 6.63 9.22 12.82
C GLU A 14 6.70 7.72 13.08
N ALA A 15 5.67 6.96 12.70
CA ALA A 15 5.69 5.51 12.85
C ALA A 15 6.78 4.84 12.00
N LEU A 16 6.97 5.32 10.76
CA LEU A 16 8.01 4.84 9.86
C LEU A 16 9.42 5.19 10.37
N ALA A 17 9.65 6.42 10.80
CA ALA A 17 10.93 6.88 11.33
C ALA A 17 11.35 6.06 12.57
N ARG A 18 10.42 5.86 13.53
CA ARG A 18 10.67 5.03 14.73
C ARG A 18 10.94 3.58 14.36
N THR A 19 10.26 3.05 13.34
CA THR A 19 10.51 1.67 12.88
C THR A 19 11.88 1.54 12.23
N ARG A 20 12.23 2.44 11.31
CA ARG A 20 13.53 2.46 10.63
C ARG A 20 14.70 2.57 11.60
N ALA A 21 14.59 3.43 12.62
CA ALA A 21 15.60 3.55 13.66
C ALA A 21 15.82 2.22 14.41
N LYS A 22 14.73 1.46 14.68
CA LYS A 22 14.82 0.14 15.32
C LYS A 22 15.35 -0.93 14.38
N LEU A 23 14.98 -0.94 13.10
CA LEU A 23 15.55 -1.85 12.11
C LEU A 23 17.07 -1.66 12.01
N LEU A 24 17.52 -0.41 11.93
CA LEU A 24 18.94 -0.06 11.91
C LEU A 24 19.65 -0.54 13.18
N ALA A 25 19.09 -0.27 14.36
CA ALA A 25 19.67 -0.72 15.63
C ALA A 25 19.74 -2.26 15.76
N MET A 26 18.89 -2.99 15.05
CA MET A 26 18.88 -4.45 14.98
C MET A 26 19.77 -5.01 13.86
N GLY A 27 20.43 -4.16 13.07
CA GLY A 27 21.21 -4.57 11.90
C GLY A 27 20.36 -5.15 10.75
N ALA A 28 19.06 -4.83 10.71
CA ALA A 28 18.16 -5.25 9.65
C ALA A 28 18.13 -4.22 8.50
N PRO A 29 17.87 -4.64 7.25
CA PRO A 29 17.67 -3.72 6.14
C PRO A 29 16.40 -2.88 6.32
N ASP A 30 16.28 -1.80 5.54
CA ASP A 30 15.04 -1.01 5.44
C ASP A 30 13.96 -1.78 4.65
N PHE A 31 12.74 -1.26 4.63
CA PHE A 31 11.62 -1.80 3.87
C PHE A 31 11.94 -1.89 2.38
N ASP A 32 11.53 -3.00 1.75
CA ASP A 32 11.56 -3.13 0.28
C ASP A 32 10.60 -2.15 -0.40
N ASP A 33 9.52 -1.81 0.30
CA ASP A 33 8.47 -0.90 -0.19
C ASP A 33 7.67 -0.33 0.99
N VAL A 34 7.19 0.91 0.84
CA VAL A 34 6.34 1.60 1.80
C VAL A 34 5.26 2.37 1.05
N ALA A 35 4.01 2.16 1.44
CA ALA A 35 2.86 2.90 0.91
C ALA A 35 2.16 3.66 2.03
N VAL A 36 1.99 4.97 1.84
CA VAL A 36 1.24 5.86 2.72
C VAL A 36 0.13 6.50 1.89
N ASP A 37 -1.07 5.94 2.00
CA ASP A 37 -2.23 6.37 1.24
C ASP A 37 -3.12 7.26 2.13
N ILE A 38 -3.32 8.51 1.74
CA ILE A 38 -4.24 9.45 2.41
C ILE A 38 -5.46 9.65 1.51
N ILE A 39 -6.56 8.99 1.87
CA ILE A 39 -7.82 9.03 1.12
C ILE A 39 -8.64 10.22 1.62
N GLY A 40 -9.15 11.01 0.68
CA GLY A 40 -9.94 12.21 0.96
C GLY A 40 -9.24 13.51 0.57
N GLU A 41 -7.93 13.51 0.27
CA GLU A 41 -7.15 14.67 -0.20
C GLU A 41 -6.78 14.59 -1.69
N GLU A 42 -7.49 13.76 -2.46
CA GLU A 42 -7.19 13.56 -3.89
C GLU A 42 -5.74 13.11 -4.20
N SER A 43 -5.06 12.46 -3.25
CA SER A 43 -3.65 12.03 -3.36
C SER A 43 -3.34 11.14 -4.56
N PHE A 44 -4.33 10.43 -5.10
CA PHE A 44 -4.20 9.55 -6.27
C PHE A 44 -4.30 10.28 -7.62
N TRP A 45 -4.71 11.56 -7.63
CA TRP A 45 -4.92 12.31 -8.87
C TRP A 45 -3.65 13.01 -9.40
N GLY A 46 -2.55 12.97 -8.64
CA GLY A 46 -1.27 13.56 -9.04
C GLY A 46 -1.42 15.03 -9.44
N ALA A 47 -0.96 15.39 -10.64
CA ALA A 47 -1.04 16.76 -11.16
C ALA A 47 -2.48 17.25 -11.41
N HIS A 48 -3.46 16.36 -11.44
CA HIS A 48 -4.87 16.70 -11.64
C HIS A 48 -5.65 16.86 -10.33
N ALA A 49 -4.99 16.72 -9.17
CA ALA A 49 -5.62 16.95 -7.89
C ALA A 49 -6.09 18.41 -7.78
N THR A 50 -7.37 18.59 -7.50
CA THR A 50 -7.96 19.90 -7.23
C THR A 50 -8.00 20.08 -5.72
N ALA A 51 -6.91 20.60 -5.16
CA ALA A 51 -6.73 20.66 -3.71
C ALA A 51 -7.90 21.37 -3.00
N SER A 52 -8.65 20.61 -2.20
CA SER A 52 -9.66 21.12 -1.29
C SER A 52 -9.32 20.69 0.14
N PRO A 53 -9.38 21.59 1.14
CA PRO A 53 -9.06 21.24 2.51
C PRO A 53 -10.06 20.22 3.06
N SER A 54 -9.64 18.96 3.14
CA SER A 54 -10.49 17.87 3.62
C SER A 54 -10.61 17.91 5.14
N ARG A 55 -11.87 17.90 5.60
CA ARG A 55 -12.18 17.86 7.03
C ARG A 55 -11.96 16.48 7.62
N GLU A 56 -12.00 15.43 6.82
CA GLU A 56 -11.82 14.04 7.22
C GLU A 56 -11.00 13.34 6.16
N VAL A 57 -10.10 12.46 6.59
CA VAL A 57 -9.28 11.62 5.72
C VAL A 57 -9.18 10.23 6.33
N ALA A 58 -9.03 9.23 5.49
CA ALA A 58 -8.63 7.89 5.92
C ALA A 58 -7.16 7.67 5.57
N LEU A 59 -6.40 7.19 6.55
CA LEU A 59 -4.98 6.86 6.37
C LEU A 59 -4.82 5.35 6.27
N LYS A 60 -4.08 4.90 5.26
CA LYS A 60 -3.58 3.53 5.16
C LYS A 60 -2.06 3.56 5.07
N VAL A 61 -1.41 2.82 5.97
CA VAL A 61 0.04 2.61 5.98
C VAL A 61 0.31 1.14 5.73
N ALA A 62 1.14 0.85 4.74
CA ALA A 62 1.59 -0.50 4.41
C ALA A 62 3.10 -0.51 4.16
N CYS A 63 3.72 -1.66 4.41
CA CYS A 63 5.12 -1.89 4.06
C CYS A 63 5.31 -3.30 3.55
N ARG A 64 6.38 -3.50 2.79
CA ARG A 64 6.88 -4.81 2.38
C ARG A 64 8.31 -4.96 2.89
N HIS A 65 8.60 -6.14 3.42
CA HIS A 65 9.92 -6.52 3.87
C HIS A 65 10.09 -8.04 3.72
N GLN A 66 11.30 -8.50 3.41
CA GLN A 66 11.63 -9.93 3.27
C GLN A 66 11.39 -10.74 4.57
N ASP A 67 11.49 -10.07 5.71
CA ASP A 67 11.25 -10.62 7.05
C ASP A 67 9.93 -10.09 7.65
N ALA A 68 9.00 -11.01 7.92
CA ALA A 68 7.70 -10.71 8.54
C ALA A 68 7.82 -10.05 9.93
N ARG A 69 8.93 -10.25 10.65
CA ARG A 69 9.19 -9.63 11.95
C ARG A 69 9.35 -8.11 11.83
N ALA A 70 9.94 -7.64 10.73
CA ALA A 70 10.08 -6.20 10.43
C ALA A 70 8.72 -5.56 10.14
N VAL A 71 7.85 -6.24 9.37
CA VAL A 71 6.46 -5.80 9.17
C VAL A 71 5.71 -5.75 10.50
N GLY A 72 5.88 -6.78 11.34
CA GLY A 72 5.32 -6.81 12.69
C GLY A 72 5.84 -5.70 13.60
N LEU A 73 7.06 -5.22 13.37
CA LEU A 73 7.63 -4.07 14.08
C LEU A 73 6.92 -2.77 13.68
N LEU A 74 6.70 -2.52 12.39
CA LEU A 74 5.92 -1.35 11.95
C LEU A 74 4.51 -1.35 12.57
N LEU A 75 3.84 -2.50 12.57
CA LEU A 75 2.51 -2.64 13.17
C LEU A 75 2.51 -2.34 14.68
N ARG A 76 3.61 -2.67 15.39
CA ARG A 76 3.81 -2.26 16.79
C ARG A 76 4.03 -0.76 16.93
N GLU A 77 4.86 -0.17 16.07
CA GLU A 77 5.12 1.27 16.12
C GLU A 77 3.87 2.09 15.79
N LEU A 78 3.09 1.71 14.77
CA LEU A 78 1.81 2.35 14.46
C LEU A 78 0.86 2.33 15.67
N SER A 79 0.78 1.19 16.37
CA SER A 79 -0.01 1.06 17.61
C SER A 79 0.54 1.93 18.75
N GLY A 80 1.87 2.10 18.83
CA GLY A 80 2.51 2.94 19.83
C GLY A 80 2.30 4.44 19.57
N VAL A 81 2.48 4.89 18.34
CA VAL A 81 2.25 6.29 17.93
C VAL A 81 0.76 6.64 18.07
N ALA A 82 -0.14 5.67 17.87
CA ALA A 82 -1.58 5.83 18.08
C ALA A 82 -1.97 6.22 19.51
N LEU A 83 -1.16 5.88 20.52
CA LEU A 83 -1.42 6.30 21.89
C LEU A 83 -1.16 7.81 22.10
N GLY A 84 -0.31 8.41 21.27
CA GLY A 84 -0.08 9.86 21.20
C GLY A 84 -0.85 10.53 20.05
N ALA A 85 -1.92 9.90 19.56
CA ALA A 85 -2.57 10.28 18.31
C ALA A 85 -3.00 11.77 18.25
N PRO A 86 -2.99 12.38 17.05
CA PRO A 86 -3.53 13.70 16.83
C PRO A 86 -5.01 13.77 17.21
N ALA A 87 -5.43 14.90 17.81
CA ALA A 87 -6.84 15.13 18.14
C ALA A 87 -7.76 14.92 16.91
N GLY A 88 -8.78 14.07 17.09
CA GLY A 88 -9.74 13.69 16.06
C GLY A 88 -9.41 12.39 15.30
N MET A 89 -8.40 11.63 15.72
CA MET A 89 -8.15 10.28 15.18
C MET A 89 -9.14 9.26 15.74
N ALA A 90 -9.65 8.40 14.87
CA ALA A 90 -10.44 7.22 15.24
C ALA A 90 -9.96 6.01 14.42
N PHE A 91 -10.04 4.81 15.00
CA PHE A 91 -9.72 3.57 14.31
C PHE A 91 -10.98 2.95 13.73
N PHE A 92 -10.88 2.46 12.50
CA PHE A 92 -11.93 1.70 11.85
C PHE A 92 -11.51 0.22 11.80
N ALA A 93 -12.38 -0.67 12.29
CA ALA A 93 -12.15 -2.09 12.56
C ALA A 93 -11.13 -2.38 13.69
N GLY A 94 -11.62 -2.98 14.78
CA GLY A 94 -10.85 -3.24 16.01
C GLY A 94 -9.89 -4.43 15.97
N ALA A 95 -9.61 -5.01 14.80
CA ALA A 95 -8.69 -6.13 14.68
C ALA A 95 -7.26 -5.63 14.39
N ARG A 96 -6.30 -6.12 15.17
CA ARG A 96 -4.88 -5.84 14.92
C ARG A 96 -4.45 -6.51 13.62
N ALA A 97 -3.97 -5.71 12.67
CA ALA A 97 -3.36 -6.22 11.46
C ALA A 97 -2.19 -7.18 11.79
N LYS A 98 -1.96 -8.16 10.92
CA LYS A 98 -0.86 -9.13 11.01
C LYS A 98 -0.07 -9.10 9.71
N PRO A 99 1.25 -9.34 9.77
CA PRO A 99 2.04 -9.57 8.55
C PRO A 99 1.40 -10.69 7.72
N SER A 100 1.31 -10.48 6.41
CA SER A 100 0.80 -11.45 5.44
C SER A 100 1.71 -11.49 4.22
N PRO A 101 1.77 -12.62 3.49
CA PRO A 101 2.45 -12.66 2.19
C PRO A 101 1.87 -11.63 1.23
N VAL A 102 2.72 -11.04 0.38
CA VAL A 102 2.29 -10.15 -0.70
C VAL A 102 2.04 -11.00 -1.94
N ILE A 103 0.77 -11.22 -2.26
CA ILE A 103 0.36 -11.88 -3.50
C ILE A 103 0.38 -10.85 -4.61
N ARG A 104 1.16 -11.07 -5.66
CA ARG A 104 1.20 -10.20 -6.84
C ARG A 104 1.13 -10.99 -8.13
N LEU A 105 0.45 -10.41 -9.11
CA LEU A 105 0.53 -10.90 -10.48
C LEU A 105 1.89 -10.51 -11.08
N PHE A 106 2.44 -11.43 -11.86
CA PHE A 106 3.54 -11.15 -12.76
C PHE A 106 2.96 -11.14 -14.16
N SER A 107 2.64 -9.95 -14.65
CA SER A 107 2.24 -9.77 -16.04
C SER A 107 3.50 -9.60 -16.87
N THR A 108 3.63 -10.41 -17.91
CA THR A 108 4.66 -10.23 -18.95
C THR A 108 3.96 -10.01 -20.27
N LEU A 109 4.59 -9.25 -21.14
CA LEU A 109 4.22 -9.25 -22.55
C LEU A 109 4.78 -10.53 -23.17
N VAL A 110 3.94 -11.21 -23.94
CA VAL A 110 4.34 -12.33 -24.79
C VAL A 110 4.09 -11.87 -26.22
N ASP A 111 5.11 -12.01 -27.06
CA ASP A 111 4.96 -11.73 -28.48
C ASP A 111 3.89 -12.66 -29.06
N LYS A 112 2.85 -12.07 -29.66
CA LYS A 112 1.74 -12.82 -30.25
C LYS A 112 2.21 -13.71 -31.41
N THR A 113 3.31 -13.36 -32.07
CA THR A 113 3.89 -14.17 -33.15
C THR A 113 4.41 -15.53 -32.67
N LEU A 114 4.66 -15.68 -31.35
CA LEU A 114 5.11 -16.94 -30.75
C LEU A 114 3.94 -17.88 -30.41
N LEU A 115 2.70 -17.45 -30.64
CA LEU A 115 1.51 -18.19 -30.24
C LEU A 115 0.69 -18.59 -31.47
N ASN A 116 0.45 -19.88 -31.63
CA ASN A 116 -0.53 -20.39 -32.58
C ASN A 116 -1.92 -20.31 -31.94
N LEU A 117 -2.65 -19.24 -32.24
CA LEU A 117 -4.00 -19.04 -31.72
C LEU A 117 -5.01 -19.87 -32.52
N LYS A 118 -5.92 -20.55 -31.81
CA LYS A 118 -6.99 -21.34 -32.42
C LYS A 118 -8.33 -20.97 -31.79
N LEU A 119 -9.35 -20.79 -32.61
CA LEU A 119 -10.74 -20.62 -32.17
C LEU A 119 -11.39 -22.00 -32.08
N ILE A 120 -12.09 -22.26 -30.97
CA ILE A 120 -12.80 -23.52 -30.74
C ILE A 120 -14.28 -23.17 -30.55
N ASP A 121 -15.13 -23.67 -31.43
CA ASP A 121 -16.59 -23.53 -31.35
C ASP A 121 -17.30 -24.89 -31.54
N GLN A 122 -18.62 -24.88 -31.70
CA GLN A 122 -19.42 -26.11 -31.91
C GLN A 122 -19.19 -26.75 -33.28
N ALA A 123 -18.69 -26.00 -34.27
CA ALA A 123 -18.43 -26.45 -35.63
C ALA A 123 -17.02 -27.01 -35.81
N GLY A 124 -16.08 -26.69 -34.92
CA GLY A 124 -14.76 -27.29 -34.87
C GLY A 124 -13.66 -26.36 -34.35
N GLN A 125 -12.43 -26.62 -34.79
CA GLN A 125 -11.25 -25.83 -34.43
C GLN A 125 -10.66 -25.18 -35.69
N THR A 126 -10.46 -23.87 -35.68
CA THR A 126 -9.88 -23.09 -36.79
C THR A 126 -8.70 -22.24 -36.31
N ASP A 127 -7.72 -22.02 -37.18
CA ASP A 127 -6.59 -21.15 -36.88
C ASP A 127 -7.03 -19.67 -36.91
N PHE A 128 -6.53 -18.87 -35.97
CA PHE A 128 -6.87 -17.45 -35.82
C PHE A 128 -5.62 -16.58 -35.92
N GLU A 129 -5.61 -15.69 -36.92
CA GLU A 129 -4.62 -14.64 -37.04
C GLU A 129 -5.22 -13.31 -36.54
N PRO A 130 -4.67 -12.73 -35.46
CA PRO A 130 -5.07 -11.39 -35.02
C PRO A 130 -4.83 -10.36 -36.13
N PRO A 131 -5.68 -9.32 -36.24
CA PRO A 131 -5.46 -8.20 -37.16
C PRO A 131 -4.23 -7.36 -36.79
#